data_AF-A0A2U3LD62-F1
#
_entry.id   AF-A0A2U3LD62-F1
#
_cell.length_a   1.000
_cell.length_b   1.000
_cell.length_c   1.000
_cell.angle_alpha   90.00
_cell.angle_beta   90.00
_cell.angle_gamma   90.00
#
_symmetry.space_group_name_H-M   'P 1'
#
loop_
_entity.id
_entity.type
_entity.pdbx_description
1 polymer ?
#
loop_
_entity_poly.entity_id
_entity_poly.type
_entity_poly.pdbx_seq_one_letter_code
_entity_poly.pdbx_strand_id
1 'polypeptide(L)'
;MVVLLALSPLLAQMPDSAREWLNRGVQAFKNAQYNDAVTAFQKAVDLAPSDPTPRLYLATAYMQQYIPGADSPENRAMAQQAEAEFRNLLSLDATNRVAMASLASLNLNQRKWDDAREWYQKLLVQDPRNSEAYYSMGFIAWSKWYPDYSKARAQAGMKPSDPGPIADPSLRASLRGQYWGVLDEGLWNLHQALAINPQYDDAMAYLNLLVRERADLRDTKEEYTRDIAEADQWMHKVLETKRMKAMTQQGGGGGGNRIAAPPPPPPPPPPPSGNAGGETPQRIRIGGPVQQAKLISQSPPVYPPLAREANVQGTVQLQVIIAKDGTVAHIEVVSGHPLLVPAALEAVRQWRYQTTLLNGDPVEVATTVSVNFTLP
;
A
#
# COMPACT_ATOMS: atom_id res chain seq x y z
N MET A 1 -24.08 -7.09 -66.12
CA MET A 1 -24.41 -7.53 -64.75
C MET A 1 -23.21 -7.22 -63.88
N VAL A 2 -23.17 -6.04 -63.24
CA VAL A 2 -22.06 -5.61 -62.37
C VAL A 2 -22.53 -5.83 -60.94
N VAL A 3 -21.89 -6.76 -60.24
CA VAL A 3 -22.13 -7.03 -58.82
C VAL A 3 -21.28 -6.04 -58.02
N LEU A 4 -21.93 -5.03 -57.43
CA LEU A 4 -21.33 -4.11 -56.46
C LEU A 4 -21.30 -4.81 -55.09
N LEU A 5 -20.12 -5.27 -54.68
CA LEU A 5 -19.82 -5.69 -53.32
C LEU A 5 -19.78 -4.45 -52.42
N ALA A 6 -20.85 -4.21 -51.65
CA ALA A 6 -20.86 -3.21 -50.59
C ALA A 6 -20.12 -3.76 -49.36
N LEU A 7 -18.81 -3.50 -49.29
CA LEU A 7 -18.04 -3.57 -48.04
C LEU A 7 -18.45 -2.39 -47.15
N SER A 8 -19.36 -2.64 -46.22
CA SER A 8 -19.65 -1.68 -45.14
C SER A 8 -18.58 -1.82 -44.05
N PRO A 9 -17.83 -0.76 -43.69
CA PRO A 9 -16.96 -0.84 -42.52
C PRO A 9 -17.85 -0.87 -41.27
N LEU A 10 -17.56 -1.81 -40.37
CA LEU A 10 -18.10 -1.86 -39.02
C LEU A 10 -17.54 -0.67 -38.22
N LEU A 11 -18.00 0.55 -38.51
CA LEU A 11 -17.80 1.70 -37.65
C LEU A 11 -18.67 1.46 -36.42
N ALA A 12 -18.05 1.04 -35.32
CA ALA A 12 -18.70 1.04 -34.02
C ALA A 12 -19.24 2.46 -33.77
N GLN A 13 -20.56 2.60 -33.61
CA GLN A 13 -21.19 3.88 -33.27
C GLN A 13 -20.51 4.42 -32.00
N MET A 14 -20.06 5.67 -32.06
CA MET A 14 -19.49 6.29 -30.87
C MET A 14 -20.61 6.51 -29.84
N PRO A 15 -20.35 6.32 -28.54
CA PRO A 15 -21.33 6.63 -27.50
C PRO A 15 -21.78 8.09 -27.58
N ASP A 16 -23.08 8.35 -27.47
CA ASP A 16 -23.68 9.69 -27.60
C ASP A 16 -24.13 10.27 -26.25
N SER A 17 -24.13 9.47 -25.18
CA SER A 17 -24.55 9.92 -23.84
C SER A 17 -23.48 9.72 -22.77
N ALA A 18 -23.56 10.53 -21.70
CA ALA A 18 -22.68 10.41 -20.53
C ALA A 18 -22.72 9.00 -19.92
N ARG A 19 -23.90 8.37 -19.90
CA ARG A 19 -24.10 7.02 -19.35
C ARG A 19 -23.40 5.94 -20.19
N GLU A 20 -23.41 6.05 -21.51
CA GLU A 20 -22.73 5.10 -22.38
C GLU A 20 -21.21 5.26 -22.31
N TRP A 21 -20.71 6.50 -22.27
CA TRP A 21 -19.29 6.78 -22.02
C TRP A 21 -18.85 6.24 -20.65
N LEU A 22 -19.66 6.45 -19.61
CA LEU A 22 -19.41 5.89 -18.28
C LEU A 22 -19.33 4.35 -18.33
N ASN A 23 -20.30 3.67 -18.96
CA ASN A 23 -20.29 2.22 -19.08
C ASN A 23 -19.04 1.71 -19.82
N ARG A 24 -18.66 2.39 -20.91
CA ARG A 24 -17.43 2.05 -21.66
C ARG A 24 -16.19 2.21 -20.79
N GLY A 25 -16.11 3.31 -20.03
CA GLY A 25 -15.01 3.52 -19.09
C GLY A 25 -14.97 2.46 -18.00
N VAL A 26 -16.12 2.07 -17.43
CA VAL A 26 -16.19 0.99 -16.42
C VAL A 26 -15.70 -0.34 -16.98
N GLN A 27 -16.06 -0.67 -18.23
CA GLN A 27 -15.57 -1.89 -18.87
C GLN A 27 -14.05 -1.86 -19.10
N ALA A 28 -13.53 -0.75 -19.62
CA ALA A 28 -12.09 -0.56 -19.78
C ALA A 28 -11.35 -0.65 -18.43
N PHE A 29 -11.88 -0.02 -17.38
CA PHE A 29 -11.32 -0.05 -16.03
C PHE A 29 -11.28 -1.48 -15.47
N LYS A 30 -12.37 -2.24 -15.61
CA LYS A 30 -12.43 -3.66 -15.20
C LYS A 30 -11.41 -4.53 -15.93
N ASN A 31 -11.10 -4.20 -17.18
CA ASN A 31 -10.08 -4.86 -17.99
C ASN A 31 -8.66 -4.31 -17.75
N ALA A 32 -8.46 -3.47 -16.73
CA ALA A 32 -7.21 -2.77 -16.41
C ALA A 32 -6.66 -1.89 -17.55
N GLN A 33 -7.52 -1.49 -18.49
CA GLN A 33 -7.21 -0.57 -19.59
C GLN A 33 -7.39 0.88 -19.10
N TYR A 34 -6.56 1.32 -18.16
CA TYR A 34 -6.79 2.57 -17.42
C TYR A 34 -6.74 3.84 -18.28
N ASN A 35 -5.90 3.88 -19.32
CA ASN A 35 -5.87 5.01 -20.27
C ASN A 35 -7.19 5.15 -21.05
N ASP A 36 -7.74 4.03 -21.52
CA ASP A 36 -9.03 3.99 -22.22
C ASP A 36 -10.18 4.36 -21.27
N ALA A 37 -10.08 3.90 -20.01
CA ALA A 37 -11.03 4.22 -18.96
C ALA A 37 -11.04 5.72 -18.66
N VAL A 38 -9.88 6.34 -18.45
CA VAL A 38 -9.73 7.80 -18.25
C VAL A 38 -10.36 8.57 -19.41
N THR A 39 -10.04 8.19 -20.65
CA THR A 39 -10.58 8.86 -21.84
C THR A 39 -12.11 8.81 -21.88
N ALA A 40 -12.69 7.64 -21.57
CA ALA A 40 -14.14 7.47 -21.56
C ALA A 40 -14.82 8.19 -20.38
N PHE A 41 -14.23 8.17 -19.20
CA PHE A 41 -14.76 8.88 -18.04
C PHE A 41 -14.69 10.40 -18.20
N GLN A 42 -13.63 10.94 -18.80
CA GLN A 42 -13.53 12.37 -19.09
C GLN A 42 -14.71 12.83 -19.97
N LYS A 43 -14.99 12.09 -21.05
CA LYS A 43 -16.15 12.40 -21.91
C LYS A 43 -17.48 12.33 -21.16
N ALA A 44 -17.63 11.37 -20.26
CA ALA A 44 -18.83 11.27 -19.42
C ALA A 44 -18.95 12.47 -18.45
N VAL A 45 -17.84 12.94 -17.87
CA VAL A 45 -17.80 14.15 -17.04
C VAL A 45 -18.15 15.39 -17.86
N ASP A 46 -17.62 15.53 -19.06
CA ASP A 46 -17.87 16.69 -19.93
C ASP A 46 -19.35 16.79 -20.34
N LEU A 47 -20.00 15.64 -20.57
CA LEU A 47 -21.43 15.56 -20.92
C LEU A 47 -22.38 15.71 -19.72
N ALA A 48 -21.93 15.41 -18.51
CA ALA A 48 -22.73 15.48 -17.28
C ALA A 48 -21.91 16.04 -16.10
N PRO A 49 -21.52 17.32 -16.12
CA PRO A 49 -20.56 17.89 -15.16
C PRO A 49 -21.06 17.90 -13.71
N SER A 50 -22.38 17.90 -13.50
CA SER A 50 -23.02 17.85 -12.19
C SER A 50 -23.23 16.43 -11.63
N ASP A 51 -23.05 15.38 -12.45
CA ASP A 51 -23.12 13.99 -11.97
C ASP A 51 -21.78 13.62 -11.30
N PRO A 52 -21.78 13.30 -9.99
CA PRO A 52 -20.55 12.91 -9.29
C PRO A 52 -20.01 11.55 -9.73
N THR A 53 -20.84 10.69 -10.35
CA THR A 53 -20.48 9.30 -10.62
C THR A 53 -19.32 9.17 -11.61
N PRO A 54 -19.34 9.77 -12.81
CA PRO A 54 -18.23 9.68 -13.75
C PRO A 54 -16.95 10.28 -13.20
N ARG A 55 -17.08 11.33 -12.38
CA ARG A 55 -15.95 12.01 -11.74
C ARG A 55 -15.25 11.11 -10.71
N LEU A 56 -16.01 10.37 -9.91
CA LEU A 56 -15.47 9.39 -8.98
C LEU A 56 -14.68 8.29 -9.70
N TYR A 57 -15.22 7.78 -10.82
CA TYR A 57 -14.53 6.79 -11.63
C TYR A 57 -13.27 7.34 -12.31
N LEU A 58 -13.32 8.58 -12.81
CA LEU A 58 -12.17 9.28 -13.38
C LEU A 58 -11.05 9.45 -12.35
N ALA A 59 -11.37 9.99 -11.17
CA ALA A 59 -10.43 10.17 -10.07
C ALA A 59 -9.77 8.86 -9.66
N THR A 60 -10.56 7.78 -9.59
CA THR A 60 -10.04 6.45 -9.26
C THR A 60 -9.15 5.88 -10.37
N ALA A 61 -9.49 6.11 -11.64
CA ALA A 61 -8.66 5.69 -12.77
C ALA A 61 -7.30 6.40 -12.80
N TYR A 62 -7.25 7.67 -12.42
CA TYR A 62 -5.98 8.36 -12.19
C TYR A 62 -5.21 7.78 -11.01
N MET A 63 -5.88 7.57 -9.88
CA MET A 63 -5.24 7.01 -8.69
C MET A 63 -4.68 5.59 -8.91
N GLN A 64 -5.32 4.75 -9.73
CA GLN A 64 -4.80 3.42 -10.09
C GLN A 64 -3.57 3.47 -10.99
N GLN A 65 -3.34 4.59 -11.68
CA GLN A 65 -2.15 4.80 -12.50
C GLN A 65 -1.02 5.48 -11.74
N TYR A 66 -1.32 6.07 -10.58
CA TYR A 66 -0.30 6.54 -9.66
C TYR A 66 0.47 5.35 -9.06
N ILE A 67 1.78 5.47 -9.09
CA ILE A 67 2.73 4.49 -8.60
C ILE A 67 3.44 5.13 -7.39
N PRO A 68 3.20 4.62 -6.17
CA PRO A 68 3.93 5.05 -4.98
C PRO A 68 5.45 4.96 -5.21
N GLY A 69 6.19 5.94 -4.65
CA GLY A 69 7.66 5.98 -4.73
C GLY A 69 8.28 6.32 -6.10
N ALA A 70 7.50 6.36 -7.19
CA ALA A 70 8.00 6.74 -8.51
C ALA A 70 7.98 8.28 -8.69
N ASP A 71 9.12 8.86 -9.09
CA ASP A 71 9.25 10.32 -9.21
C ASP A 71 9.35 10.79 -10.68
N SER A 72 8.35 10.45 -11.50
CA SER A 72 8.24 10.95 -12.87
C SER A 72 7.19 12.07 -12.98
N PRO A 73 7.34 13.02 -13.93
CA PRO A 73 6.31 14.03 -14.19
C PRO A 73 4.93 13.42 -14.47
N GLU A 74 4.89 12.32 -15.21
CA GLU A 74 3.66 11.59 -15.55
C GLU A 74 3.03 10.97 -14.29
N ASN A 75 3.84 10.37 -13.42
CA ASN A 75 3.36 9.80 -12.18
C ASN A 75 2.79 10.86 -11.23
N ARG A 76 3.47 12.00 -11.11
CA ARG A 76 2.98 13.15 -10.33
C ARG A 76 1.70 13.72 -10.93
N ALA A 77 1.58 13.77 -12.25
CA ALA A 77 0.37 14.21 -12.92
C ALA A 77 -0.83 13.30 -12.61
N MET A 78 -0.64 11.98 -12.54
CA MET A 78 -1.71 11.04 -12.14
C MET A 78 -2.24 11.36 -10.73
N ALA A 79 -1.34 11.58 -9.76
CA ALA A 79 -1.74 11.96 -8.40
C ALA A 79 -2.47 13.32 -8.38
N GLN A 80 -1.95 14.32 -9.09
CA GLN A 80 -2.55 15.66 -9.16
C GLN A 80 -3.95 15.64 -9.80
N GLN A 81 -4.12 14.87 -10.88
CA GLN A 81 -5.41 14.71 -11.55
C GLN A 81 -6.41 13.98 -10.66
N ALA A 82 -5.99 12.91 -9.97
CA ALA A 82 -6.84 12.23 -8.99
C ALA A 82 -7.28 13.17 -7.86
N GLU A 83 -6.33 13.91 -7.27
CA GLU A 83 -6.61 14.88 -6.20
C GLU A 83 -7.59 15.96 -6.65
N ALA A 84 -7.38 16.54 -7.84
CA ALA A 84 -8.26 17.57 -8.39
C ALA A 84 -9.71 17.07 -8.52
N GLU A 85 -9.90 15.86 -9.06
CA GLU A 85 -11.25 15.31 -9.23
C GLU A 85 -11.92 14.94 -7.90
N PHE A 86 -11.18 14.44 -6.91
CA PHE A 86 -11.74 14.23 -5.57
C PHE A 86 -12.10 15.54 -4.86
N ARG A 87 -11.31 16.61 -5.04
CA ARG A 87 -11.65 17.94 -4.52
C ARG A 87 -12.88 18.53 -5.20
N ASN A 88 -13.05 18.31 -6.50
CA ASN A 88 -14.28 18.66 -7.21
C ASN A 88 -15.50 17.88 -6.68
N LEU A 89 -15.35 16.61 -6.31
CA LEU A 89 -16.43 15.89 -5.64
C LEU A 89 -16.81 16.50 -4.29
N LEU A 90 -15.81 16.95 -3.52
CA LEU A 90 -16.06 17.63 -2.24
C LEU A 90 -16.65 19.03 -2.38
N SER A 91 -16.47 19.70 -3.52
CA SER A 91 -17.16 20.98 -3.78
C SER A 91 -18.64 20.78 -4.10
N LEU A 92 -19.01 19.63 -4.66
CA LEU A 92 -20.41 19.24 -4.89
C LEU A 92 -21.06 18.67 -3.62
N ASP A 93 -20.33 17.87 -2.86
CA ASP A 93 -20.77 17.28 -1.59
C ASP A 93 -19.60 17.27 -0.59
N ALA A 94 -19.60 18.26 0.30
CA ALA A 94 -18.56 18.41 1.32
C ALA A 94 -18.54 17.26 2.35
N THR A 95 -19.55 16.38 2.38
CA THR A 95 -19.65 15.21 3.26
C THR A 95 -19.29 13.90 2.56
N ASN A 96 -18.83 13.97 1.31
CA ASN A 96 -18.53 12.78 0.50
C ASN A 96 -17.38 11.97 1.11
N ARG A 97 -17.74 10.91 1.84
CA ARG A 97 -16.83 10.02 2.55
C ARG A 97 -15.85 9.31 1.63
N VAL A 98 -16.29 8.93 0.43
CA VAL A 98 -15.42 8.25 -0.55
C VAL A 98 -14.32 9.18 -1.03
N ALA A 99 -14.65 10.44 -1.32
CA ALA A 99 -13.65 11.44 -1.70
C ALA A 99 -12.67 11.74 -0.56
N MET A 100 -13.15 11.86 0.69
CA MET A 100 -12.28 12.04 1.86
C MET A 100 -11.33 10.85 2.06
N ALA A 101 -11.85 9.62 1.99
CA ALA A 101 -11.06 8.40 2.16
C ALA A 101 -10.01 8.25 1.03
N SER A 102 -10.39 8.55 -0.22
CA SER A 102 -9.47 8.51 -1.35
C SER A 102 -8.39 9.58 -1.27
N LEU A 103 -8.70 10.80 -0.85
CA LEU A 103 -7.69 11.84 -0.60
C LEU A 103 -6.75 11.46 0.53
N ALA A 104 -7.26 10.84 1.60
CA ALA A 104 -6.43 10.32 2.69
C ALA A 104 -5.46 9.25 2.15
N SER A 105 -5.97 8.26 1.41
CA SER A 105 -5.16 7.17 0.83
C SER A 105 -4.15 7.67 -0.20
N LEU A 106 -4.53 8.63 -1.06
CA LEU A 106 -3.62 9.25 -2.03
C LEU A 106 -2.48 10.02 -1.35
N ASN A 107 -2.76 10.74 -0.26
CA ASN A 107 -1.71 11.41 0.52
C ASN A 107 -0.83 10.40 1.27
N LEU A 108 -1.42 9.34 1.80
CA LEU A 108 -0.70 8.24 2.45
C LEU A 108 0.30 7.59 1.48
N ASN A 109 -0.14 7.29 0.25
CA ASN A 109 0.70 6.71 -0.81
C ASN A 109 1.75 7.69 -1.37
N GLN A 110 1.59 8.99 -1.13
CA GLN A 110 2.61 10.02 -1.39
C GLN A 110 3.52 10.26 -0.18
N ARG A 111 3.33 9.53 0.93
CA ARG A 111 4.04 9.71 2.20
C ARG A 111 3.84 11.09 2.83
N LYS A 112 2.75 11.76 2.46
CA LYS A 112 2.29 13.02 3.05
C LYS A 112 1.49 12.71 4.32
N TRP A 113 2.21 12.29 5.35
CA TRP A 113 1.63 11.71 6.58
C TRP A 113 0.64 12.64 7.28
N ASP A 114 1.00 13.92 7.41
CA ASP A 114 0.16 14.88 8.12
C ASP A 114 -1.10 15.24 7.29
N ASP A 115 -0.97 15.39 5.97
CA ASP A 115 -2.11 15.60 5.07
C ASP A 115 -3.07 14.38 5.06
N ALA A 116 -2.51 13.17 5.02
CA ALA A 116 -3.29 11.93 5.10
C ALA A 116 -4.06 11.85 6.42
N ARG A 117 -3.40 12.18 7.53
CA ARG A 117 -4.00 12.21 8.87
C ARG A 117 -5.15 13.21 8.94
N GLU A 118 -4.99 14.42 8.42
CA GLU A 118 -6.08 15.41 8.39
C GLU A 118 -7.30 14.93 7.61
N TRP A 119 -7.09 14.25 6.47
CA TRP A 119 -8.20 13.69 5.70
C TRP A 119 -8.89 12.54 6.44
N TYR A 120 -8.14 11.66 7.10
CA TYR A 120 -8.74 10.62 7.95
C TYR A 120 -9.52 11.21 9.13
N GLN A 121 -9.03 12.28 9.75
CA GLN A 121 -9.77 12.99 10.80
C GLN A 121 -11.09 13.58 10.27
N LYS A 122 -11.05 14.24 9.10
CA LYS A 122 -12.27 14.74 8.43
C LYS A 122 -13.25 13.62 8.11
N LEU A 123 -12.75 12.48 7.61
CA LEU A 123 -13.57 11.29 7.35
C LEU A 123 -14.22 10.78 8.63
N LEU A 124 -13.48 10.68 9.73
CA LEU A 124 -13.99 10.19 11.01
C LEU A 124 -15.04 11.10 11.64
N VAL A 125 -15.06 12.40 11.31
CA VAL A 125 -16.19 13.29 11.66
C VAL A 125 -17.48 12.85 10.94
N GLN A 126 -17.39 12.37 9.70
CA GLN A 126 -18.54 11.93 8.90
C GLN A 126 -18.91 10.45 9.11
N ASP A 127 -17.92 9.62 9.44
CA ASP A 127 -18.04 8.19 9.65
C ASP A 127 -17.20 7.73 10.86
N PRO A 128 -17.68 7.96 12.10
CA PRO A 128 -16.97 7.58 13.31
C PRO A 128 -16.82 6.06 13.50
N ARG A 129 -17.47 5.24 12.67
CA ARG A 129 -17.36 3.77 12.70
C ARG A 129 -16.46 3.23 11.59
N ASN A 130 -15.62 4.08 11.00
CA ASN A 130 -14.67 3.66 9.98
C ASN A 130 -13.42 3.03 10.60
N SER A 131 -13.40 1.71 10.76
CA SER A 131 -12.24 1.00 11.33
C SER A 131 -10.97 1.15 10.49
N GLU A 132 -11.10 1.34 9.18
CA GLU A 132 -9.99 1.51 8.26
C GLU A 132 -9.29 2.85 8.45
N ALA A 133 -10.03 3.94 8.65
CA ALA A 133 -9.46 5.25 8.94
C ALA A 133 -8.64 5.26 10.24
N TYR A 134 -9.20 4.65 11.30
CA TYR A 134 -8.47 4.46 12.56
C TYR A 134 -7.23 3.60 12.38
N TYR A 135 -7.33 2.48 11.66
CA TYR A 135 -6.18 1.63 11.33
C TYR A 135 -5.10 2.41 10.57
N SER A 136 -5.47 3.17 9.55
CA SER A 136 -4.55 4.01 8.78
C SER A 136 -3.83 5.05 9.65
N MET A 137 -4.51 5.66 10.63
CA MET A 137 -3.86 6.59 11.57
C MET A 137 -2.84 5.87 12.47
N GLY A 138 -3.11 4.62 12.87
CA GLY A 138 -2.13 3.75 13.52
C GLY A 138 -0.91 3.45 12.65
N PHE A 139 -1.14 3.13 11.37
CA PHE A 139 -0.08 2.93 10.38
C PHE A 139 0.75 4.21 10.16
N ILE A 140 0.13 5.38 10.08
CA ILE A 140 0.82 6.67 9.96
C ILE A 140 1.74 6.90 11.15
N ALA A 141 1.26 6.64 12.37
CA ALA A 141 2.08 6.76 13.59
C ALA A 141 3.32 5.88 13.52
N TRP A 142 3.14 4.60 13.18
CA TRP A 142 4.25 3.66 12.97
C TRP A 142 5.20 4.14 11.86
N SER A 143 4.67 4.62 10.73
CA SER A 143 5.48 5.11 9.59
C SER A 143 6.34 6.33 9.92
N LYS A 144 5.86 7.21 10.82
CA LYS A 144 6.63 8.36 11.32
C LYS A 144 7.69 7.93 12.34
N TRP A 145 7.39 6.91 13.13
CA TRP A 145 8.23 6.44 14.24
C TRP A 145 9.37 5.50 13.80
N TYR A 146 9.03 4.51 13.00
CA TYR A 146 9.87 3.35 12.73
C TYR A 146 11.25 3.67 12.12
N PRO A 147 11.41 4.63 11.19
CA PRO A 147 12.73 4.94 10.63
C PRO A 147 13.76 5.36 11.69
N ASP A 148 13.36 6.22 12.64
CA ASP A 148 14.25 6.71 13.69
C ASP A 148 14.48 5.64 14.76
N TYR A 149 13.46 4.86 15.09
CA TYR A 149 13.60 3.69 15.96
C TYR A 149 14.59 2.65 15.42
N SER A 150 14.44 2.28 14.14
CA SER A 150 15.31 1.32 13.46
C SER A 150 16.76 1.81 13.43
N LYS A 151 16.96 3.09 13.12
CA LYS A 151 18.26 3.75 13.17
C LYS A 151 18.86 3.74 14.58
N ALA A 152 18.06 4.04 15.60
CA ALA A 152 18.51 4.04 16.99
C ALA A 152 18.94 2.65 17.47
N ARG A 153 18.21 1.59 17.13
CA ARG A 153 18.61 0.21 17.42
C ARG A 153 19.92 -0.16 16.74
N ALA A 154 20.09 0.21 15.48
CA ALA A 154 21.34 -0.02 14.76
C ALA A 154 22.52 0.74 15.41
N GLN A 155 22.31 1.99 15.84
CA GLN A 155 23.32 2.78 16.58
C GLN A 155 23.68 2.16 17.93
N ALA A 156 22.72 1.51 18.58
CA ALA A 156 22.94 0.73 19.80
C ALA A 156 23.58 -0.65 19.54
N GLY A 157 23.94 -0.97 18.29
CA GLY A 157 24.55 -2.25 17.91
C GLY A 157 23.58 -3.43 17.92
N MET A 158 22.26 -3.18 18.01
CA MET A 158 21.24 -4.21 18.07
C MET A 158 20.81 -4.64 16.67
N LYS A 159 20.69 -5.96 16.47
CA LYS A 159 20.02 -6.53 15.30
C LYS A 159 18.50 -6.39 15.43
N PRO A 160 17.73 -6.44 14.33
CA PRO A 160 16.26 -6.38 14.39
C PRO A 160 15.61 -7.46 15.26
N SER A 161 16.24 -8.64 15.37
CA SER A 161 15.75 -9.76 16.17
C SER A 161 16.14 -9.70 17.65
N ASP A 162 17.08 -8.83 18.02
CA ASP A 162 17.59 -8.80 19.39
C ASP A 162 16.48 -8.31 20.34
N PRO A 163 16.37 -8.89 21.54
CA PRO A 163 15.43 -8.36 22.53
C PRO A 163 15.95 -7.02 23.06
N GLY A 164 15.02 -6.13 23.42
CA GLY A 164 15.34 -4.86 24.06
C GLY A 164 15.43 -4.94 25.59
N PRO A 165 15.32 -3.79 26.27
CA PRO A 165 15.17 -2.44 25.70
C PRO A 165 16.47 -1.90 25.08
N ILE A 166 16.40 -0.73 24.40
CA ILE A 166 17.59 -0.02 23.95
C ILE A 166 18.46 0.31 25.18
N ALA A 167 19.72 -0.15 25.17
CA ALA A 167 20.56 -0.09 26.36
C ALA A 167 20.91 1.34 26.80
N ASP A 168 21.09 2.27 25.85
CA ASP A 168 21.42 3.67 26.13
C ASP A 168 20.20 4.43 26.69
N PRO A 169 20.23 4.85 27.98
CA PRO A 169 19.13 5.59 28.59
C PRO A 169 18.90 6.98 27.99
N SER A 170 19.96 7.66 27.54
CA SER A 170 19.86 8.99 26.94
C SER A 170 19.19 8.92 25.57
N LEU A 171 19.52 7.89 24.79
CA LEU A 171 18.86 7.61 23.51
C LEU A 171 17.39 7.27 23.71
N ARG A 172 17.05 6.40 24.69
CA ARG A 172 15.66 6.12 25.05
C ARG A 172 14.89 7.38 25.44
N ALA A 173 15.46 8.23 26.31
CA ALA A 173 14.83 9.46 26.76
C ALA A 173 14.59 10.45 25.60
N SER A 174 15.57 10.61 24.70
CA SER A 174 15.45 11.45 23.50
C SER A 174 14.32 10.98 22.58
N LEU A 175 14.31 9.69 22.22
CA LEU A 175 13.26 9.11 21.38
C LEU A 175 11.89 9.22 22.02
N ARG A 176 11.79 8.99 23.33
CA ARG A 176 10.54 9.15 24.08
C ARG A 176 10.04 10.58 24.01
N GLY A 177 10.90 11.57 24.26
CA GLY A 177 10.54 12.98 24.17
C GLY A 177 10.00 13.37 22.80
N GLN A 178 10.56 12.80 21.72
CA GLN A 178 10.16 13.11 20.35
C GLN A 178 8.90 12.34 19.89
N TYR A 179 8.74 11.08 20.29
CA TYR A 179 7.79 10.16 19.65
C TYR A 179 6.73 9.56 20.57
N TRP A 180 6.78 9.78 21.88
CA TRP A 180 5.80 9.18 22.79
C TRP A 180 4.36 9.54 22.45
N GLY A 181 4.10 10.81 22.12
CA GLY A 181 2.77 11.25 21.68
C GLY A 181 2.31 10.59 20.37
N VAL A 182 3.25 10.36 19.43
CA VAL A 182 2.96 9.66 18.17
C VAL A 182 2.60 8.20 18.43
N LEU A 183 3.35 7.52 19.31
CA LEU A 183 3.09 6.14 19.72
C LEU A 183 1.74 6.01 20.43
N ASP A 184 1.44 6.87 21.39
CA ASP A 184 0.18 6.87 22.13
C ASP A 184 -1.02 7.14 21.20
N GLU A 185 -0.91 8.12 20.30
CA GLU A 185 -1.93 8.38 19.27
C GLU A 185 -2.13 7.14 18.38
N GLY A 186 -1.05 6.54 17.89
CA GLY A 186 -1.12 5.35 17.03
C GLY A 186 -1.79 4.16 17.70
N LEU A 187 -1.40 3.85 18.94
CA LEU A 187 -1.98 2.77 19.73
C LEU A 187 -3.46 3.03 20.04
N TRP A 188 -3.82 4.26 20.42
CA TRP A 188 -5.22 4.62 20.65
C TRP A 188 -6.07 4.38 19.39
N ASN A 189 -5.60 4.83 18.23
CA ASN A 189 -6.31 4.63 16.97
C ASN A 189 -6.45 3.14 16.61
N LEU A 190 -5.42 2.32 16.80
CA LEU A 190 -5.52 0.87 16.56
C LEU A 190 -6.52 0.19 17.50
N HIS A 191 -6.59 0.62 18.76
CA HIS A 191 -7.63 0.15 19.67
C HIS A 191 -9.04 0.55 19.22
N GLN A 192 -9.23 1.77 18.69
CA GLN A 192 -10.52 2.18 18.11
C GLN A 192 -10.89 1.31 16.89
N ALA A 193 -9.93 1.04 16.01
CA ALA A 193 -10.14 0.16 14.86
C ALA A 193 -10.63 -1.24 15.29
N LEU A 194 -10.02 -1.80 16.34
CA LEU A 194 -10.38 -3.12 16.89
C LEU A 194 -11.68 -3.12 17.70
N ALA A 195 -12.05 -2.00 18.32
CA ALA A 195 -13.35 -1.84 18.97
C ALA A 195 -14.50 -1.88 17.95
N ILE A 196 -14.25 -1.40 16.72
CA ILE A 196 -15.22 -1.42 15.61
C ILE A 196 -15.18 -2.75 14.86
N ASN A 197 -13.99 -3.25 14.54
CA ASN A 197 -13.75 -4.50 13.84
C ASN A 197 -12.81 -5.42 14.65
N PRO A 198 -13.36 -6.26 15.53
CA PRO A 198 -12.57 -7.14 16.40
C PRO A 198 -11.78 -8.22 15.66
N GLN A 199 -12.02 -8.46 14.36
CA GLN A 199 -11.31 -9.45 13.55
C GLN A 199 -10.35 -8.77 12.55
N TYR A 200 -9.97 -7.52 12.78
CA TYR A 200 -9.01 -6.80 11.94
C TYR A 200 -7.58 -7.22 12.29
N ASP A 201 -7.10 -8.30 11.68
CA ASP A 201 -5.81 -8.90 11.95
C ASP A 201 -4.62 -7.98 11.61
N ASP A 202 -4.74 -7.12 10.59
CA ASP A 202 -3.70 -6.12 10.31
C ASP A 202 -3.58 -5.09 11.45
N ALA A 203 -4.70 -4.56 11.96
CA ALA A 203 -4.69 -3.63 13.09
C ALA A 203 -4.09 -4.28 14.35
N MET A 204 -4.40 -5.56 14.62
CA MET A 204 -3.75 -6.30 15.70
C MET A 204 -2.24 -6.45 15.50
N ALA A 205 -1.80 -6.70 14.27
CA ALA A 205 -0.38 -6.87 13.95
C ALA A 205 0.42 -5.58 14.19
N TYR A 206 -0.11 -4.42 13.79
CA TYR A 206 0.50 -3.12 14.10
C TYR A 206 0.47 -2.80 15.57
N LEU A 207 -0.59 -3.19 16.28
CA LEU A 207 -0.68 -2.93 17.71
C LEU A 207 0.38 -3.77 18.46
N ASN A 208 0.53 -5.05 18.11
CA ASN A 208 1.66 -5.86 18.57
C ASN A 208 3.02 -5.19 18.25
N LEU A 209 3.20 -4.68 17.04
CA LEU A 209 4.47 -4.06 16.62
C LEU A 209 4.78 -2.80 17.44
N LEU A 210 3.86 -1.83 17.47
CA LEU A 210 4.02 -0.57 18.21
C LEU A 210 4.22 -0.80 19.71
N VAL A 211 3.54 -1.78 20.30
CA VAL A 211 3.73 -2.11 21.73
C VAL A 211 5.13 -2.68 21.99
N ARG A 212 5.68 -3.54 21.11
CA ARG A 212 7.07 -4.02 21.25
C ARG A 212 8.07 -2.88 21.11
N GLU A 213 7.86 -2.00 20.15
CA GLU A 213 8.74 -0.85 19.93
C GLU A 213 8.65 0.17 21.08
N ARG A 214 7.45 0.34 21.67
CA ARG A 214 7.26 1.10 22.92
C ARG A 214 8.00 0.46 24.09
N ALA A 215 8.01 -0.88 24.19
CA ALA A 215 8.74 -1.61 25.22
C ALA A 215 10.23 -1.23 25.20
N ASP A 216 10.82 -1.10 24.01
CA ASP A 216 12.24 -0.74 23.85
C ASP A 216 12.62 0.64 24.39
N LEU A 217 11.61 1.51 24.63
CA LEU A 217 11.78 2.83 25.23
C LEU A 217 11.56 2.87 26.74
N ARG A 218 11.13 1.78 27.38
CA ARG A 218 10.83 1.74 28.83
C ARG A 218 12.10 1.84 29.66
N ASP A 219 12.03 2.52 30.79
CA ASP A 219 13.16 2.65 31.72
C ASP A 219 13.28 1.47 32.68
N THR A 220 12.13 0.93 33.09
CA THR A 220 12.06 -0.12 34.10
C THR A 220 11.81 -1.48 33.46
N LYS A 221 12.33 -2.54 34.11
CA LYS A 221 12.12 -3.92 33.67
C LYS A 221 10.65 -4.31 33.74
N GLU A 222 9.94 -3.79 34.74
CA GLU A 222 8.52 -4.03 34.99
C GLU A 222 7.65 -3.48 33.86
N GLU A 223 7.93 -2.27 33.38
CA GLU A 223 7.23 -1.68 32.23
C GLU A 223 7.56 -2.42 30.94
N TYR A 224 8.84 -2.71 30.69
CA TYR A 224 9.26 -3.48 29.51
C TYR A 224 8.51 -4.82 29.46
N THR A 225 8.51 -5.56 30.57
CA THR A 225 7.88 -6.88 30.67
C THR A 225 6.36 -6.80 30.45
N ARG A 226 5.70 -5.76 30.96
CA ARG A 226 4.27 -5.51 30.74
C ARG A 226 3.95 -5.30 29.26
N ASP A 227 4.72 -4.45 28.59
CA ASP A 227 4.53 -4.17 27.17
C ASP A 227 4.78 -5.41 26.31
N ILE A 228 5.85 -6.17 26.58
CA ILE A 228 6.10 -7.43 25.88
C ILE A 228 4.95 -8.42 26.05
N ALA A 229 4.43 -8.59 27.28
CA ALA A 229 3.29 -9.46 27.53
C ALA A 229 2.03 -9.01 26.77
N GLU A 230 1.76 -7.70 26.71
CA GLU A 230 0.66 -7.14 25.91
C GLU A 230 0.86 -7.46 24.42
N ALA A 231 2.06 -7.23 23.87
CA ALA A 231 2.35 -7.51 22.48
C ALA A 231 2.19 -9.01 22.14
N ASP A 232 2.65 -9.90 23.01
CA ASP A 232 2.49 -11.36 22.84
C ASP A 232 1.00 -11.76 22.80
N GLN A 233 0.16 -11.17 23.66
CA GLN A 233 -1.29 -11.40 23.63
C GLN A 233 -1.91 -10.97 22.29
N TRP A 234 -1.49 -9.84 21.73
CA TRP A 234 -1.96 -9.39 20.43
C TRP A 234 -1.49 -10.31 19.30
N MET A 235 -0.25 -10.80 19.36
CA MET A 235 0.24 -11.80 18.40
C MET A 235 -0.60 -13.09 18.46
N HIS A 236 -0.93 -13.59 19.66
CA HIS A 236 -1.81 -14.75 19.80
C HIS A 236 -3.18 -14.52 19.15
N LYS A 237 -3.78 -13.34 19.35
CA LYS A 237 -5.05 -12.96 18.70
C LYS A 237 -4.96 -12.87 17.18
N VAL A 238 -3.84 -12.39 16.63
CA VAL A 238 -3.60 -12.40 15.17
C VAL A 238 -3.65 -13.83 14.64
N LEU A 239 -2.93 -14.75 15.29
CA LEU A 239 -2.86 -16.15 14.86
C LEU A 239 -4.22 -16.85 14.97
N GLU A 240 -4.95 -16.61 16.04
CA GLU A 240 -6.30 -17.13 16.24
C GLU A 240 -7.27 -16.61 15.17
N THR A 241 -7.28 -15.29 14.94
CA THR A 241 -8.13 -14.65 13.93
C THR A 241 -7.86 -15.21 12.53
N LYS A 242 -6.58 -15.41 12.17
CA LYS A 242 -6.20 -16.00 10.88
C LYS A 242 -6.65 -17.46 10.76
N ARG A 243 -6.50 -18.26 11.81
CA ARG A 243 -7.02 -19.64 11.84
C ARG A 243 -8.53 -19.66 11.63
N MET A 244 -9.28 -18.80 12.32
CA MET A 244 -10.73 -18.70 12.15
C MET A 244 -11.12 -18.32 10.71
N LYS A 245 -10.50 -17.28 10.14
CA LYS A 245 -10.76 -16.83 8.77
C LYS A 245 -10.51 -17.93 7.73
N ALA A 246 -9.40 -18.67 7.88
CA ALA A 246 -9.05 -19.78 6.99
C ALA A 246 -10.11 -20.90 7.00
N MET A 247 -10.68 -21.20 8.17
CA MET A 247 -11.76 -22.20 8.30
C MET A 247 -13.07 -21.74 7.61
N THR A 248 -13.42 -20.46 7.70
CA THR A 248 -14.62 -19.90 7.04
C THR A 248 -14.50 -19.79 5.52
N GLN A 249 -13.32 -19.53 4.95
CA GLN A 249 -13.14 -19.37 3.51
C GLN A 249 -13.27 -20.68 2.70
N GLN A 250 -13.15 -21.84 3.35
CA GLN A 250 -13.39 -23.14 2.71
C GLN A 250 -14.89 -23.44 2.45
N GLY A 251 -15.83 -22.56 2.84
CA GLY A 251 -17.26 -22.86 2.84
C GLY A 251 -18.20 -22.02 1.94
N GLY A 252 -17.74 -21.04 1.15
CA GLY A 252 -18.66 -20.12 0.47
C GLY A 252 -18.20 -19.56 -0.87
N GLY A 253 -18.80 -20.05 -1.96
CA GLY A 253 -18.71 -19.50 -3.31
C GLY A 253 -19.98 -18.77 -3.74
N GLY A 254 -19.82 -17.67 -4.49
CA GLY A 254 -20.90 -16.88 -5.12
C GLY A 254 -20.97 -15.47 -4.53
N GLY A 255 -20.90 -14.37 -5.27
CA GLY A 255 -21.31 -14.11 -6.65
C GLY A 255 -22.37 -13.00 -6.60
N GLY A 256 -22.01 -11.77 -6.96
CA GLY A 256 -22.93 -10.63 -6.91
C GLY A 256 -22.44 -9.42 -7.72
N ASN A 257 -22.89 -9.34 -8.97
CA ASN A 257 -22.61 -8.24 -9.88
C ASN A 257 -23.51 -7.03 -9.55
N ARG A 258 -22.98 -6.07 -8.80
CA ARG A 258 -23.49 -4.70 -8.71
C ARG A 258 -22.41 -3.76 -9.25
N ILE A 259 -22.80 -2.75 -10.03
CA ILE A 259 -21.92 -1.63 -10.40
C ILE A 259 -21.77 -0.78 -9.13
N ALA A 260 -20.93 -1.24 -8.21
CA ALA A 260 -20.51 -0.49 -7.05
C ALA A 260 -19.27 0.34 -7.44
N ALA A 261 -19.15 1.54 -6.87
CA ALA A 261 -17.90 2.27 -6.94
C ALA A 261 -16.78 1.41 -6.32
N PRO A 262 -15.57 1.37 -6.90
CA PRO A 262 -14.43 0.74 -6.25
C PRO A 262 -14.20 1.42 -4.89
N PRO A 263 -14.04 0.65 -3.80
CA PRO A 263 -13.64 1.24 -2.52
C PRO A 263 -12.27 1.90 -2.68
N PRO A 264 -11.95 2.95 -1.89
CA PRO A 264 -10.60 3.47 -1.82
C PRO A 264 -9.62 2.32 -1.51
N PRO A 265 -8.40 2.33 -2.07
CA PRO A 265 -7.44 1.28 -1.81
C PRO A 265 -7.08 1.30 -0.32
N PRO A 266 -7.07 0.13 0.34
CA PRO A 266 -6.70 0.05 1.74
C PRO A 266 -5.27 0.52 1.95
N PRO A 267 -4.95 1.08 3.13
CA PRO A 267 -3.58 1.46 3.46
C PRO A 267 -2.66 0.23 3.30
N PRO A 268 -1.41 0.44 2.84
CA PRO A 268 -0.50 -0.67 2.57
C PRO A 268 -0.21 -1.47 3.86
N PRO A 269 -0.06 -2.81 3.77
CA PRO A 269 0.42 -3.61 4.89
C PRO A 269 1.86 -3.21 5.29
N PRO A 270 2.32 -3.49 6.52
CA PRO A 270 3.54 -2.91 7.07
C PRO A 270 4.79 -3.22 6.24
N PRO A 271 5.58 -2.19 5.89
CA PRO A 271 6.89 -2.38 5.28
C PRO A 271 7.94 -2.79 6.34
N PRO A 272 9.03 -3.46 5.96
CA PRO A 272 10.27 -3.45 6.72
C PRO A 272 11.29 -2.46 6.14
N SER A 273 12.17 -2.03 7.04
CA SER A 273 13.24 -1.03 6.86
C SER A 273 14.01 -1.13 5.54
N GLY A 274 14.17 0.00 4.84
CA GLY A 274 15.06 0.14 3.69
C GLY A 274 15.20 1.55 3.13
N ASN A 275 16.30 2.23 3.51
CA ASN A 275 16.77 3.56 3.11
C ASN A 275 16.49 3.99 1.64
N ALA A 276 16.12 5.26 1.47
CA ALA A 276 16.10 5.97 0.19
C ALA A 276 17.05 7.17 0.22
N GLY A 277 17.84 7.31 -0.84
CA GLY A 277 18.60 8.52 -1.15
C GLY A 277 19.19 8.43 -2.57
N GLY A 278 18.85 9.39 -3.44
CA GLY A 278 19.49 9.60 -4.74
C GLY A 278 18.54 9.96 -5.88
N GLU A 279 18.77 11.13 -6.49
CA GLU A 279 18.05 11.81 -7.58
C GLU A 279 17.78 10.92 -8.81
N THR A 280 16.63 11.07 -9.49
CA THR A 280 16.13 10.09 -10.47
C THR A 280 16.24 10.52 -11.94
N PRO A 281 16.95 9.76 -12.80
CA PRO A 281 16.84 9.83 -14.26
C PRO A 281 15.61 9.07 -14.81
N GLN A 282 15.25 9.28 -16.08
CA GLN A 282 14.08 8.66 -16.76
C GLN A 282 14.02 7.12 -16.58
N ARG A 283 12.85 6.62 -16.12
CA ARG A 283 12.58 5.20 -15.83
C ARG A 283 11.57 4.61 -16.81
N ILE A 284 11.76 3.35 -17.19
CA ILE A 284 10.78 2.60 -17.99
C ILE A 284 10.09 1.49 -17.18
N ARG A 285 8.81 1.23 -17.50
CA ARG A 285 8.01 0.18 -16.83
C ARG A 285 8.04 -1.10 -17.65
N ILE A 286 8.42 -2.20 -17.01
CA ILE A 286 8.39 -3.54 -17.62
C ILE A 286 7.54 -4.46 -16.74
N GLY A 287 6.58 -5.15 -17.36
CA GLY A 287 5.70 -6.10 -16.66
C GLY A 287 6.48 -7.23 -15.99
N GLY A 288 6.06 -7.62 -14.78
CA GLY A 288 6.76 -8.57 -13.90
C GLY A 288 7.29 -9.86 -14.57
N PRO A 289 6.51 -10.56 -15.41
CA PRO A 289 6.98 -11.78 -16.08
C PRO A 289 8.14 -11.55 -17.06
N VAL A 290 8.16 -10.41 -17.74
CA VAL A 290 9.22 -10.04 -18.71
C VAL A 290 10.52 -9.69 -17.99
N GLN A 291 10.43 -9.10 -16.79
CA GLN A 291 11.61 -8.79 -15.99
C GLN A 291 12.11 -9.99 -15.17
N GLN A 292 11.24 -10.93 -14.78
CA GLN A 292 11.64 -12.22 -14.19
C GLN A 292 12.49 -13.06 -15.14
N ALA A 293 12.22 -13.02 -16.45
CA ALA A 293 13.03 -13.71 -17.47
C ALA A 293 14.46 -13.16 -17.61
N LYS A 294 14.73 -11.97 -17.04
CA LYS A 294 16.04 -11.32 -17.03
C LYS A 294 16.78 -11.49 -15.70
N LEU A 295 16.30 -12.34 -14.80
CA LEU A 295 16.95 -12.57 -13.51
C LEU A 295 18.24 -13.40 -13.71
N ILE A 296 19.39 -12.84 -13.33
CA ILE A 296 20.70 -13.50 -13.42
C ILE A 296 20.98 -14.32 -12.16
N SER A 297 20.60 -13.78 -10.99
CA SER A 297 20.79 -14.46 -9.70
C SER A 297 19.65 -14.16 -8.75
N GLN A 298 19.15 -15.22 -8.10
CA GLN A 298 18.07 -15.18 -7.12
C GLN A 298 18.55 -15.83 -5.82
N SER A 299 18.86 -15.01 -4.82
CA SER A 299 19.06 -15.51 -3.45
C SER A 299 17.68 -15.88 -2.88
N PRO A 300 17.44 -17.14 -2.48
CA PRO A 300 16.16 -17.53 -1.89
C PRO A 300 15.99 -16.86 -0.51
N PRO A 301 14.77 -16.47 -0.12
CA PRO A 301 14.55 -15.85 1.18
C PRO A 301 14.75 -16.85 2.31
N VAL A 302 15.42 -16.41 3.39
CA VAL A 302 15.54 -17.20 4.62
C VAL A 302 14.22 -17.16 5.37
N TYR A 303 13.60 -18.32 5.58
CA TYR A 303 12.30 -18.40 6.26
C TYR A 303 12.42 -18.00 7.74
N PRO A 304 11.73 -16.93 8.21
CA PRO A 304 11.88 -16.44 9.58
C PRO A 304 11.41 -17.45 10.64
N PRO A 305 12.17 -17.68 11.75
CA PRO A 305 11.80 -18.65 12.77
C PRO A 305 10.40 -18.44 13.34
N LEU A 306 10.04 -17.19 13.67
CA LEU A 306 8.71 -16.82 14.15
C LEU A 306 7.61 -17.13 13.13
N ALA A 307 7.87 -16.90 11.84
CA ALA A 307 6.93 -17.26 10.78
C ALA A 307 6.76 -18.79 10.68
N ARG A 308 7.84 -19.56 10.91
CA ARG A 308 7.81 -21.03 10.85
C ARG A 308 7.00 -21.60 12.01
N GLU A 309 7.25 -21.15 13.22
CA GLU A 309 6.48 -21.52 14.42
C GLU A 309 4.99 -21.16 14.26
N ALA A 310 4.71 -20.03 13.61
CA ALA A 310 3.36 -19.57 13.31
C ALA A 310 2.72 -20.21 12.08
N ASN A 311 3.42 -21.10 11.34
CA ASN A 311 2.99 -21.69 10.07
C ASN A 311 2.55 -20.65 9.01
N VAL A 312 3.21 -19.50 8.96
CA VAL A 312 2.86 -18.36 8.13
C VAL A 312 3.47 -18.48 6.73
N GLN A 313 2.67 -18.89 5.76
CA GLN A 313 3.02 -18.92 4.33
C GLN A 313 2.42 -17.72 3.58
N GLY A 314 2.91 -17.47 2.37
CA GLY A 314 2.30 -16.48 1.48
C GLY A 314 3.28 -15.84 0.51
N THR A 315 2.75 -14.92 -0.29
CA THR A 315 3.52 -14.15 -1.26
C THR A 315 3.73 -12.73 -0.74
N VAL A 316 4.98 -12.25 -0.81
CA VAL A 316 5.33 -10.85 -0.63
C VAL A 316 5.49 -10.21 -2.00
N GLN A 317 4.66 -9.21 -2.32
CA GLN A 317 4.83 -8.40 -3.51
C GLN A 317 5.64 -7.14 -3.19
N LEU A 318 6.67 -6.92 -4.00
CA LEU A 318 7.60 -5.81 -3.87
C LEU A 318 7.63 -5.04 -5.18
N GLN A 319 7.58 -3.72 -5.11
CA GLN A 319 7.92 -2.85 -6.21
C GLN A 319 9.40 -2.56 -6.13
N VAL A 320 10.14 -2.89 -7.19
CA VAL A 320 11.59 -2.74 -7.24
C VAL A 320 11.98 -1.80 -8.35
N ILE A 321 13.04 -1.05 -8.10
CA ILE A 321 13.74 -0.26 -9.11
C ILE A 321 15.08 -0.92 -9.35
N ILE A 322 15.29 -1.35 -10.59
CA ILE A 322 16.52 -1.98 -11.05
C ILE A 322 17.35 -0.89 -11.72
N ALA A 323 18.58 -0.71 -11.25
CA ALA A 323 19.54 0.24 -11.77
C ALA A 323 20.07 -0.18 -13.14
N LYS A 324 20.77 0.75 -13.81
CA LYS A 324 21.37 0.56 -15.14
C LYS A 324 22.37 -0.61 -15.20
N ASP A 325 22.99 -0.95 -14.06
CA ASP A 325 23.93 -2.06 -13.93
C ASP A 325 23.25 -3.41 -13.57
N GLY A 326 21.92 -3.43 -13.46
CA GLY A 326 21.16 -4.62 -13.11
C GLY A 326 21.04 -4.91 -11.61
N THR A 327 21.55 -4.03 -10.74
CA THR A 327 21.35 -4.12 -9.28
C THR A 327 20.00 -3.58 -8.86
N VAL A 328 19.50 -3.99 -7.68
CA VAL A 328 18.27 -3.45 -7.11
C VAL A 328 18.61 -2.17 -6.33
N ALA A 329 18.20 -1.03 -6.86
CA ALA A 329 18.47 0.30 -6.32
C ALA A 329 17.44 0.74 -5.26
N HIS A 330 16.17 0.34 -5.45
CA HIS A 330 15.11 0.65 -4.51
C HIS A 330 14.13 -0.52 -4.40
N ILE A 331 13.56 -0.71 -3.22
CA ILE A 331 12.54 -1.71 -2.95
C ILE A 331 11.48 -1.07 -2.08
N GLU A 332 10.25 -1.13 -2.54
CA GLU A 332 9.06 -0.76 -1.81
C GLU A 332 8.17 -1.99 -1.67
N VAL A 333 7.57 -2.15 -0.49
CA VAL A 333 6.66 -3.25 -0.24
C VAL A 333 5.29 -2.84 -0.74
N VAL A 334 4.73 -3.66 -1.62
CA VAL A 334 3.35 -3.48 -2.10
C VAL A 334 2.41 -4.28 -1.22
N SER A 335 2.75 -5.54 -0.94
CA SER A 335 1.96 -6.41 -0.07
C SER A 335 2.78 -7.58 0.48
N GLY A 336 2.32 -8.22 1.55
CA GLY A 336 2.99 -9.38 2.12
C GLY A 336 2.80 -9.49 3.63
N HIS A 337 2.94 -10.69 4.17
CA HIS A 337 2.77 -10.89 5.61
C HIS A 337 3.91 -10.21 6.40
N PRO A 338 3.65 -9.42 7.45
CA PRO A 338 4.66 -8.65 8.19
C PRO A 338 5.87 -9.48 8.65
N LEU A 339 5.61 -10.72 9.10
CA LEU A 339 6.67 -11.65 9.50
C LEU A 339 7.57 -12.14 8.35
N LEU A 340 7.11 -12.10 7.10
CA LEU A 340 7.83 -12.57 5.91
C LEU A 340 8.55 -11.44 5.18
N VAL A 341 8.02 -10.22 5.27
CA VAL A 341 8.53 -9.11 4.48
C VAL A 341 10.01 -8.77 4.77
N PRO A 342 10.54 -8.81 6.02
CA PRO A 342 11.95 -8.54 6.26
C PRO A 342 12.87 -9.48 5.48
N ALA A 343 12.57 -10.78 5.52
CA ALA A 343 13.31 -11.78 4.76
C ALA A 343 13.16 -11.61 3.24
N ALA A 344 11.98 -11.18 2.77
CA ALA A 344 11.76 -10.89 1.35
C ALA A 344 12.60 -9.70 0.87
N LEU A 345 12.64 -8.61 1.65
CA LEU A 345 13.47 -7.44 1.34
C LEU A 345 14.96 -7.81 1.33
N GLU A 346 15.43 -8.56 2.33
CA GLU A 346 16.82 -9.02 2.37
C GLU A 346 17.19 -9.87 1.17
N ALA A 347 16.32 -10.82 0.79
CA ALA A 347 16.52 -11.65 -0.38
C ALA A 347 16.60 -10.82 -1.67
N VAL A 348 15.61 -9.96 -1.91
CA VAL A 348 15.49 -9.19 -3.16
C VAL A 348 16.58 -8.13 -3.30
N ARG A 349 17.11 -7.57 -2.21
CA ARG A 349 18.31 -6.71 -2.25
C ARG A 349 19.52 -7.38 -2.88
N GLN A 350 19.63 -8.70 -2.74
CA GLN A 350 20.75 -9.47 -3.27
C GLN A 350 20.55 -9.93 -4.70
N TRP A 351 19.35 -9.75 -5.27
CA TRP A 351 19.08 -10.19 -6.63
C TRP A 351 19.87 -9.36 -7.65
N ARG A 352 20.11 -9.98 -8.81
CA ARG A 352 20.78 -9.35 -9.96
C ARG A 352 19.98 -9.63 -11.21
N TYR A 353 19.80 -8.59 -12.00
CA TYR A 353 19.07 -8.63 -13.26
C TYR A 353 20.01 -8.34 -14.43
N GLN A 354 19.64 -8.81 -15.61
CA GLN A 354 20.26 -8.39 -16.85
C GLN A 354 19.93 -6.92 -17.10
N THR A 355 20.95 -6.12 -17.40
CA THR A 355 20.80 -4.73 -17.80
C THR A 355 19.78 -4.62 -18.93
N THR A 356 18.81 -3.72 -18.74
CA THR A 356 17.84 -3.41 -19.78
C THR A 356 18.35 -2.22 -20.59
N LEU A 357 18.36 -2.40 -21.91
CA LEU A 357 18.77 -1.38 -22.87
C LEU A 357 17.53 -0.79 -23.55
N LEU A 358 17.52 0.53 -23.73
CA LEU A 358 16.58 1.26 -24.58
C LEU A 358 17.39 2.04 -25.61
N ASN A 359 17.16 1.81 -26.90
CA ASN A 359 17.93 2.42 -28.00
C ASN A 359 19.46 2.20 -27.91
N GLY A 360 19.90 1.12 -27.23
CA GLY A 360 21.32 0.82 -27.00
C GLY A 360 21.86 1.31 -25.66
N ASP A 361 21.13 2.15 -24.93
CA ASP A 361 21.56 2.73 -23.67
C ASP A 361 20.95 2.01 -22.45
N PRO A 362 21.72 1.74 -21.38
CA PRO A 362 21.21 1.22 -20.11
C PRO A 362 20.21 2.17 -19.44
N VAL A 363 19.05 1.63 -19.04
CA VAL A 363 17.97 2.38 -18.39
C VAL A 363 17.55 1.75 -17.07
N GLU A 364 17.02 2.57 -16.17
CA GLU A 364 16.39 2.11 -14.93
C GLU A 364 15.02 1.49 -15.21
N VAL A 365 14.71 0.39 -14.52
CA VAL A 365 13.44 -0.34 -14.69
C VAL A 365 12.68 -0.38 -13.38
N ALA A 366 11.43 0.09 -13.40
CA ALA A 366 10.48 -0.15 -12.31
C ALA A 366 9.64 -1.40 -12.62
N THR A 367 9.63 -2.36 -11.71
CA THR A 367 8.83 -3.60 -11.86
C THR A 367 8.27 -4.10 -10.53
N THR A 368 7.35 -5.06 -10.59
CA THR A 368 6.79 -5.74 -9.42
C THR A 368 7.32 -7.17 -9.35
N VAL A 369 7.83 -7.55 -8.20
CA VAL A 369 8.42 -8.86 -7.89
C VAL A 369 7.55 -9.56 -6.86
N SER A 370 7.35 -10.86 -7.03
CA SER A 370 6.68 -11.72 -6.04
C SER A 370 7.68 -12.69 -5.42
N VAL A 371 7.77 -12.69 -4.09
CA VAL A 371 8.59 -13.61 -3.31
C VAL A 371 7.65 -14.58 -2.59
N ASN A 372 7.74 -15.87 -2.92
CA ASN A 372 6.85 -16.89 -2.36
C ASN A 372 7.53 -17.59 -1.18
N PHE A 373 6.82 -17.68 -0.06
CA PHE A 373 7.22 -18.44 1.12
C PHE A 373 6.27 -19.64 1.27
N THR A 374 6.79 -20.83 0.99
CA THR A 374 6.17 -22.12 1.31
C THR A 374 6.92 -22.75 2.47
N LEU A 375 6.22 -23.45 3.36
CA LEU A 375 6.92 -24.20 4.42
C LEU A 375 7.84 -25.25 3.75
N PRO A 376 9.10 -25.37 4.21
CA PRO A 376 10.04 -26.37 3.70
C PRO A 376 9.55 -27.81 3.88
#